data_AF-A0AAW9L2E1-F1
#
_entry.id   AF-A0AAW9L2E1-F1
#
_cell.length_a   1.000
_cell.length_b   1.000
_cell.length_c   1.000
_cell.angle_alpha   90.00
_cell.angle_beta   90.00
_cell.angle_gamma   90.00
#
_symmetry.space_group_name_H-M   'P 1'
#
loop_
_entity.id
_entity.type
_entity.pdbx_description
1 polymer ?
#
loop_
_entity_poly.entity_id
_entity_poly.type
_entity_poly.pdbx_seq_one_letter_code
_entity_poly.pdbx_strand_id
1 'polypeptide(L)'
;MLSDALSYPIEGDQWIGRLVVGGLLVLASPLVVPAIVLQGYFVAVIRSATAGESTAPPFEDWERLLVDGLKAVVIALGYALVPAVVLLVVFGLVGFGTSLAAAGGSDAGVGIGVVTLLALTGLTILLSLVVAYLIPAALSRFAIEESLGAAFDVRAVIAAATTGAYATGWLLSAVIAIVVGAAGSSLTILLIGFAVAFYGQVASTYCFARGYAEATGDAVPSAR
;
A
#
# COMPACT_ATOMS: atom_id res chain seq x y z
N MET A 1 -13.44 14.27 -4.35
CA MET A 1 -12.51 13.25 -3.81
C MET A 1 -13.07 12.52 -2.61
N LEU A 2 -13.17 13.12 -1.40
CA LEU A 2 -13.56 12.36 -0.20
C LEU A 2 -15.00 11.79 -0.28
N SER A 3 -15.97 12.59 -0.72
CA SER A 3 -17.34 12.12 -0.93
C SER A 3 -17.39 10.96 -1.92
N ASP A 4 -16.72 11.12 -3.07
CA ASP A 4 -16.66 10.09 -4.12
C ASP A 4 -15.98 8.82 -3.60
N ALA A 5 -14.91 8.95 -2.80
CA ALA A 5 -14.21 7.81 -2.21
C ALA A 5 -15.07 7.00 -1.25
N LEU A 6 -15.99 7.64 -0.52
CA LEU A 6 -16.90 6.98 0.41
C LEU A 6 -18.12 6.38 -0.29
N SER A 7 -18.59 6.96 -1.40
CA SER A 7 -19.67 6.36 -2.19
C SER A 7 -19.17 5.24 -3.10
N TYR A 8 -17.93 5.32 -3.60
CA TYR A 8 -17.37 4.40 -4.58
C TYR A 8 -17.54 2.88 -4.27
N PRO A 9 -17.31 2.39 -3.04
CA PRO A 9 -17.47 0.95 -2.75
C PRO A 9 -18.94 0.51 -2.71
N ILE A 10 -19.87 1.44 -2.44
CA ILE A 10 -21.31 1.18 -2.27
C ILE A 10 -22.15 1.57 -3.48
N GLU A 11 -21.53 2.12 -4.52
CA GLU A 11 -22.19 2.57 -5.75
C GLU A 11 -22.55 1.38 -6.67
N GLY A 12 -23.78 1.34 -7.19
CA GLY A 12 -24.27 0.30 -8.11
C GLY A 12 -24.91 -0.93 -7.45
N ASP A 13 -25.66 -1.71 -8.23
CA ASP A 13 -26.66 -2.67 -7.72
C ASP A 13 -26.11 -3.83 -6.87
N GLN A 14 -24.86 -4.26 -7.11
CA GLN A 14 -24.27 -5.45 -6.47
C GLN A 14 -23.27 -5.13 -5.35
N TRP A 15 -23.35 -3.93 -4.77
CA TRP A 15 -22.39 -3.48 -3.76
C TRP A 15 -22.32 -4.38 -2.52
N ILE A 16 -23.45 -4.92 -2.06
CA ILE A 16 -23.50 -5.83 -0.91
C ILE A 16 -22.68 -7.09 -1.20
N GLY A 17 -22.87 -7.70 -2.38
CA GLY A 17 -22.13 -8.88 -2.80
C GLY A 17 -20.62 -8.62 -2.82
N ARG A 18 -20.19 -7.47 -3.34
CA ARG A 18 -18.78 -7.06 -3.32
C ARG A 18 -18.23 -6.90 -1.90
N LEU A 19 -18.96 -6.26 -1.00
CA LEU A 19 -18.51 -6.10 0.40
C LEU A 19 -18.45 -7.43 1.15
N VAL A 20 -19.38 -8.35 0.89
CA VAL A 20 -19.38 -9.68 1.49
C VAL A 20 -18.20 -10.50 0.98
N VAL A 21 -17.99 -10.59 -0.34
CA VAL A 21 -16.86 -11.32 -0.92
C VAL A 21 -15.53 -10.70 -0.50
N GLY A 22 -15.40 -9.38 -0.59
CA GLY A 22 -14.22 -8.67 -0.14
C GLY A 22 -13.96 -8.83 1.36
N GLY A 23 -14.99 -8.74 2.20
CA GLY A 23 -14.89 -9.00 3.63
C GLY A 23 -14.45 -10.44 3.95
N LEU A 24 -14.97 -11.43 3.22
CA LEU A 24 -14.52 -12.83 3.34
C LEU A 24 -13.05 -12.99 2.91
N LEU A 25 -12.59 -12.29 1.88
CA LEU A 25 -11.18 -12.27 1.48
C LEU A 25 -10.30 -11.61 2.54
N VAL A 26 -10.74 -10.54 3.19
CA VAL A 26 -10.02 -9.94 4.33
C VAL A 26 -9.95 -10.92 5.49
N LEU A 27 -11.05 -11.58 5.84
CA LEU A 27 -11.08 -12.62 6.87
C LEU A 27 -10.13 -13.79 6.53
N ALA A 28 -10.09 -14.19 5.26
CA ALA A 28 -9.24 -15.27 4.76
C ALA A 28 -7.81 -14.82 4.42
N SER A 29 -7.47 -13.53 4.57
CA SER A 29 -6.14 -12.99 4.25
C SER A 29 -4.96 -13.56 5.04
N PRO A 30 -5.12 -14.21 6.22
CA PRO A 30 -4.04 -14.99 6.81
C PRO A 30 -3.58 -16.15 5.90
N LEU A 31 -4.41 -16.56 4.94
CA LEU A 31 -4.05 -17.48 3.87
C LEU A 31 -3.40 -16.71 2.71
N VAL A 32 -2.30 -17.25 2.19
CA VAL A 32 -1.50 -16.61 1.13
C VAL A 32 -2.31 -16.32 -0.13
N VAL A 33 -3.16 -17.25 -0.59
CA VAL A 33 -3.90 -17.10 -1.85
C VAL A 33 -4.97 -16.00 -1.77
N PRO A 34 -5.89 -15.97 -0.78
CA PRO A 34 -6.82 -14.86 -0.58
C PRO A 34 -6.14 -13.49 -0.45
N ALA A 35 -4.99 -13.43 0.25
CA ALA A 35 -4.23 -12.18 0.36
C ALA A 35 -3.76 -11.69 -1.02
N ILE A 36 -3.23 -12.58 -1.86
CA ILE A 36 -2.80 -12.24 -3.23
C ILE A 36 -3.98 -11.74 -4.06
N VAL A 37 -5.11 -12.46 -4.05
CA VAL A 37 -6.32 -12.05 -4.79
C VAL A 37 -6.81 -10.68 -4.33
N LEU A 38 -6.77 -10.41 -3.03
CA LEU A 38 -7.15 -9.11 -2.47
C LEU A 38 -6.23 -7.99 -2.97
N GLN A 39 -4.92 -8.22 -3.09
CA GLN A 39 -4.00 -7.25 -3.69
C GLN A 39 -4.33 -6.96 -5.16
N GLY A 40 -4.68 -8.00 -5.94
CA GLY A 40 -5.08 -7.80 -7.32
C GLY A 40 -6.40 -7.05 -7.46
N TYR A 41 -7.32 -7.22 -6.51
CA TYR A 41 -8.53 -6.42 -6.45
C TYR A 41 -8.21 -4.93 -6.22
N PHE A 42 -7.24 -4.61 -5.37
CA PHE A 42 -6.80 -3.21 -5.23
C PHE A 42 -6.18 -2.67 -6.51
N VAL A 43 -5.42 -3.47 -7.28
CA VAL A 43 -4.96 -3.06 -8.62
C VAL A 43 -6.13 -2.79 -9.56
N ALA A 44 -7.17 -3.63 -9.54
CA ALA A 44 -8.38 -3.40 -10.33
C ALA A 44 -9.09 -2.10 -9.92
N VAL A 45 -9.21 -1.83 -8.61
CA VAL A 45 -9.77 -0.58 -8.07
C VAL A 45 -8.96 0.64 -8.51
N ILE A 46 -7.63 0.54 -8.53
CA ILE A 46 -6.80 1.64 -9.02
C ILE A 46 -7.12 1.91 -10.49
N ARG A 47 -7.16 0.86 -11.31
CA ARG A 47 -7.44 0.96 -12.75
C ARG A 47 -8.79 1.61 -13.04
N SER A 48 -9.86 1.16 -12.37
CA SER A 48 -11.20 1.72 -12.53
C SER A 48 -11.28 3.17 -12.03
N ALA A 49 -10.66 3.48 -10.89
CA ALA A 49 -10.62 4.84 -10.35
C ALA A 49 -9.86 5.81 -11.27
N THR A 50 -8.72 5.38 -11.82
CA THR A 50 -7.94 6.17 -12.79
C THR A 50 -8.70 6.35 -14.11
N ALA A 51 -9.45 5.34 -14.55
CA ALA A 51 -10.32 5.41 -15.72
C ALA A 51 -11.57 6.31 -15.55
N GLY A 52 -11.83 6.79 -14.33
CA GLY A 52 -12.97 7.67 -14.02
C GLY A 52 -14.29 6.93 -13.80
N GLU A 53 -14.24 5.61 -13.58
CA GLU A 53 -15.43 4.83 -13.22
C GLU A 53 -15.92 5.22 -11.82
N SER A 54 -17.23 5.28 -11.64
CA SER A 54 -17.87 5.66 -10.37
C SER A 54 -18.18 4.47 -9.46
N THR A 55 -18.03 3.24 -9.96
CA THR A 55 -18.35 2.01 -9.22
C THR A 55 -17.13 1.11 -9.04
N ALA A 56 -17.03 0.43 -7.90
CA ALA A 56 -15.99 -0.57 -7.67
C ALA A 56 -16.11 -1.79 -8.61
N PRO A 57 -14.98 -2.36 -9.07
CA PRO A 57 -14.99 -3.49 -10.00
C PRO A 57 -15.67 -4.73 -9.38
N PRO A 58 -16.35 -5.57 -10.18
CA PRO A 58 -16.94 -6.81 -9.69
C PRO A 58 -15.89 -7.92 -9.50
N PHE A 59 -16.23 -8.95 -8.70
CA PHE A 59 -15.40 -10.15 -8.50
C PHE A 59 -15.71 -11.22 -9.55
N GLU A 60 -15.31 -10.99 -10.80
CA GLU A 60 -15.59 -11.91 -11.91
C GLU A 60 -14.32 -12.59 -12.44
N ASP A 61 -13.25 -11.82 -12.66
CA ASP A 61 -12.02 -12.32 -13.29
C ASP A 61 -10.95 -12.71 -12.25
N TRP A 62 -11.22 -13.81 -11.52
CA TRP A 62 -10.38 -14.29 -10.42
C TRP A 62 -8.95 -14.62 -10.85
N GLU A 63 -8.75 -15.10 -12.07
CA GLU A 63 -7.43 -15.37 -12.62
C GLU A 63 -6.63 -14.08 -12.76
N ARG A 64 -7.23 -13.05 -13.36
CA ARG A 64 -6.60 -11.73 -13.45
C ARG A 64 -6.33 -11.12 -12.09
N LEU A 65 -7.25 -11.24 -11.13
CA LEU A 65 -7.02 -10.78 -9.75
C LEU A 65 -5.83 -11.50 -9.11
N LEU A 66 -5.68 -12.80 -9.32
CA LEU A 66 -4.53 -13.54 -8.80
C LEU A 66 -3.22 -13.09 -9.45
N VAL A 67 -3.20 -12.94 -10.78
CA VAL A 67 -2.00 -12.54 -11.54
C VAL A 67 -1.58 -11.10 -11.19
N ASP A 68 -2.53 -10.16 -11.20
CA ASP A 68 -2.26 -8.77 -10.86
C ASP A 68 -1.90 -8.61 -9.39
N GLY A 69 -2.47 -9.44 -8.51
CA GLY A 69 -2.07 -9.54 -7.11
C GLY A 69 -0.64 -10.02 -6.92
N LEU A 70 -0.22 -11.04 -7.66
CA LEU A 70 1.15 -11.54 -7.61
C LEU A 70 2.13 -10.48 -8.11
N LYS A 71 1.79 -9.77 -9.18
CA LYS A 71 2.55 -8.63 -9.70
C LYS A 71 2.65 -7.50 -8.67
N ALA A 72 1.56 -7.15 -8.00
CA ALA A 72 1.55 -6.15 -6.93
C ALA A 72 2.45 -6.55 -5.75
N VAL A 73 2.44 -7.83 -5.35
CA VAL A 73 3.36 -8.36 -4.34
C VAL A 73 4.82 -8.25 -4.80
N VAL A 74 5.13 -8.60 -6.05
CA VAL A 74 6.50 -8.45 -6.60
C VAL A 74 6.95 -6.99 -6.59
N ILE A 75 6.07 -6.05 -6.95
CA ILE A 75 6.35 -4.61 -6.88
C ILE A 75 6.64 -4.19 -5.44
N ALA A 76 5.75 -4.53 -4.51
CA ALA A 76 5.89 -4.19 -3.10
C ALA A 76 7.19 -4.77 -2.50
N LEU A 77 7.51 -6.03 -2.81
CA LEU A 77 8.75 -6.67 -2.37
C LEU A 77 9.99 -6.02 -2.99
N GLY A 78 9.95 -5.68 -4.28
CA GLY A 78 11.06 -5.00 -4.97
C GLY A 78 11.38 -3.64 -4.34
N TYR A 79 10.34 -2.87 -3.97
CA TYR A 79 10.50 -1.61 -3.25
C TYR A 79 10.96 -1.82 -1.81
N ALA A 80 10.35 -2.77 -1.07
CA ALA A 80 10.69 -3.08 0.32
C ALA A 80 12.10 -3.69 0.48
N LEU A 81 12.66 -4.26 -0.59
CA LEU A 81 14.02 -4.80 -0.59
C LEU A 81 15.06 -3.72 -0.26
N VAL A 82 14.84 -2.47 -0.69
CA VAL A 82 15.78 -1.36 -0.45
C VAL A 82 16.00 -1.12 1.05
N PRO A 83 14.97 -0.79 1.86
CA PRO A 83 15.15 -0.63 3.30
C PRO A 83 15.55 -1.93 3.99
N ALA A 84 15.09 -3.10 3.52
CA ALA A 84 15.47 -4.38 4.11
C ALA A 84 16.97 -4.68 3.98
N VAL A 85 17.56 -4.42 2.80
CA VAL A 85 19.01 -4.57 2.58
C VAL A 85 19.80 -3.57 3.42
N VAL A 86 19.35 -2.31 3.49
CA VAL A 86 19.98 -1.29 4.35
C VAL A 86 19.96 -1.75 5.81
N LEU A 87 18.81 -2.23 6.29
CA LEU A 87 18.66 -2.74 7.65
C LEU A 87 19.62 -3.91 7.90
N LEU A 88 19.67 -4.88 6.99
CA LEU A 88 20.56 -6.04 7.08
C LEU A 88 22.03 -5.59 7.17
N VAL A 89 22.45 -4.63 6.35
CA VAL A 89 23.81 -4.08 6.38
C VAL A 89 24.09 -3.37 7.71
N VAL A 90 23.14 -2.58 8.23
CA VAL A 90 23.27 -1.89 9.51
C VAL A 90 23.44 -2.89 10.65
N PHE A 91 22.55 -3.88 10.76
CA PHE A 91 22.63 -4.91 11.79
C PHE A 91 23.86 -5.80 11.63
N GLY A 92 24.21 -6.16 10.39
CA GLY A 92 25.36 -7.00 10.08
C GLY A 92 26.67 -6.31 10.46
N LEU A 93 26.91 -5.09 10.00
CA LEU A 93 28.17 -4.38 10.23
C LEU A 93 28.26 -3.82 11.66
N VAL A 94 27.24 -3.06 12.09
CA VAL A 94 27.26 -2.39 13.39
C VAL A 94 27.03 -3.39 14.51
N GLY A 95 26.09 -4.33 14.33
CA GLY A 95 25.85 -5.38 15.32
C GLY A 95 27.07 -6.25 15.53
N PHE A 96 27.73 -6.71 14.45
CA PHE A 96 28.96 -7.49 14.55
C PHE A 96 30.10 -6.70 15.22
N GLY A 97 30.32 -5.44 14.82
CA GLY A 97 31.33 -4.58 15.44
C GLY A 97 31.06 -4.36 16.94
N THR A 98 29.79 -4.18 17.31
CA THR A 98 29.37 -4.04 18.71
C THR A 98 29.62 -5.33 19.49
N SER A 99 29.32 -6.50 18.91
CA SER A 99 29.59 -7.80 19.52
C SER A 99 31.09 -8.06 19.71
N LEU A 100 31.92 -7.66 18.75
CA LEU A 100 33.38 -7.77 18.88
C LEU A 100 33.93 -6.84 19.97
N ALA A 101 33.42 -5.60 20.06
CA ALA A 101 33.78 -4.67 21.12
C ALA A 101 33.41 -5.22 22.51
N ALA A 102 32.23 -5.84 22.64
CA ALA A 102 31.81 -6.50 23.87
C ALA A 102 32.73 -7.68 24.23
N ALA A 103 33.07 -8.53 23.27
CA ALA A 103 34.00 -9.65 23.48
C ALA A 103 35.42 -9.18 23.86
N GLY A 104 35.84 -8.02 23.35
CA GLY A 104 37.11 -7.38 23.69
C GLY A 104 37.11 -6.57 25.00
N GLY A 105 35.99 -6.53 25.73
CA GLY A 105 35.87 -5.79 27.00
C GLY A 105 35.87 -4.27 26.85
N SER A 106 35.50 -3.74 25.68
CA SER A 106 35.48 -2.31 25.41
C SER A 106 34.08 -1.72 25.60
N ASP A 107 33.79 -1.26 26.82
CA ASP A 107 32.51 -0.60 27.14
C ASP A 107 32.24 0.62 26.26
N ALA A 108 33.29 1.39 25.94
CA ALA A 108 33.20 2.53 25.02
C ALA A 108 32.82 2.08 23.60
N GLY A 109 33.41 1.00 23.10
CA GLY A 109 33.09 0.44 21.79
C GLY A 109 31.67 -0.10 21.71
N VAL A 110 31.18 -0.73 22.79
CA VAL A 110 29.78 -1.17 22.90
C VAL A 110 28.84 0.04 22.90
N GLY A 111 29.13 1.07 23.69
CA GLY A 111 28.33 2.29 23.75
C GLY A 111 28.22 2.99 22.39
N ILE A 112 29.35 3.16 21.69
CA ILE A 112 29.37 3.72 20.33
C ILE A 112 28.56 2.85 19.37
N GLY A 113 28.72 1.52 19.43
CA GLY A 113 28.02 0.58 18.57
C GLY A 113 26.49 0.65 18.74
N VAL A 114 26.01 0.68 19.99
CA VAL A 114 24.57 0.78 20.29
C VAL A 114 23.99 2.11 19.80
N VAL A 115 24.64 3.24 20.09
CA VAL A 115 24.19 4.56 19.61
C VAL A 115 24.14 4.60 18.08
N THR A 116 25.17 4.06 17.43
CA THR A 116 25.24 3.98 15.96
C THR A 116 24.10 3.13 15.40
N LEU A 117 23.84 1.96 16.01
CA LEU A 117 22.78 1.05 15.58
C LEU A 117 21.40 1.70 15.71
N LEU A 118 21.14 2.40 16.82
CA LEU A 118 19.89 3.14 17.01
C LEU A 118 19.73 4.26 15.97
N ALA A 119 20.77 5.05 15.73
CA ALA A 119 20.72 6.15 14.77
C ALA A 119 20.46 5.65 13.33
N LEU A 120 21.18 4.61 12.89
CA LEU A 120 21.02 4.06 11.55
C LEU A 120 19.71 3.27 11.38
N THR A 121 19.22 2.62 12.43
CA THR A 121 17.88 2.00 12.42
C THR A 121 16.82 3.08 12.29
N GLY A 122 16.93 4.19 13.03
CA GLY A 122 16.04 5.35 12.89
C GLY A 122 16.02 5.90 11.46
N LEU A 123 17.19 6.06 10.84
CA LEU A 123 17.28 6.48 9.43
C LEU A 123 16.64 5.47 8.47
N THR A 124 16.77 4.17 8.74
CA THR A 124 16.17 3.11 7.93
C THR A 124 14.64 3.09 8.06
N ILE A 125 14.10 3.44 9.23
CA ILE A 125 12.66 3.63 9.42
C ILE A 125 12.18 4.80 8.56
N LEU A 126 12.89 5.94 8.54
CA LEU A 126 12.55 7.07 7.67
C LEU A 126 12.58 6.67 6.19
N LEU A 127 13.60 5.91 5.76
CA LEU A 127 13.66 5.36 4.40
C LEU A 127 12.46 4.45 4.10
N SER A 128 12.08 3.58 5.04
CA SER A 128 10.92 2.71 4.90
C SER A 128 9.62 3.49 4.71
N LEU A 129 9.45 4.62 5.41
CA LEU A 129 8.29 5.50 5.24
C LEU A 129 8.27 6.16 3.86
N VAL A 130 9.43 6.61 3.36
CA VAL A 130 9.54 7.15 1.98
C VAL A 130 9.15 6.08 0.97
N VAL A 131 9.67 4.86 1.12
CA VAL A 131 9.32 3.74 0.22
C VAL A 131 7.83 3.40 0.30
N ALA A 132 7.25 3.36 1.51
CA ALA A 132 5.82 3.12 1.70
C ALA A 132 4.95 4.20 1.04
N TYR A 133 5.42 5.45 0.99
CA TYR A 133 4.76 6.53 0.26
C TYR A 133 4.84 6.37 -1.27
N LEU A 134 5.88 5.73 -1.80
CA LEU A 134 6.08 5.52 -3.24
C LEU A 134 5.36 4.27 -3.78
N ILE A 135 5.10 3.26 -2.95
CA ILE A 135 4.46 2.00 -3.39
C ILE A 135 3.08 2.25 -4.04
N PRO A 136 2.16 3.06 -3.48
CA PRO A 136 0.87 3.30 -4.13
C PRO A 136 1.01 3.97 -5.49
N ALA A 137 1.96 4.90 -5.66
CA ALA A 137 2.27 5.51 -6.96
C ALA A 137 2.82 4.49 -7.97
N ALA A 138 3.70 3.57 -7.54
CA ALA A 138 4.21 2.49 -8.39
C ALA A 138 3.09 1.52 -8.82
N LEU A 139 2.18 1.18 -7.89
CA LEU A 139 1.01 0.34 -8.18
C LEU A 139 0.03 1.03 -9.12
N SER A 140 -0.21 2.34 -8.98
CA SER A 140 -1.04 3.11 -9.91
C SER A 140 -0.46 3.12 -11.31
N ARG A 141 0.85 3.33 -11.43
CA ARG A 141 1.49 3.27 -12.74
C ARG A 141 1.42 1.90 -13.37
N PHE A 142 1.64 0.84 -12.58
CA PHE A 142 1.44 -0.54 -13.03
C PHE A 142 0.01 -0.79 -13.51
N ALA A 143 -0.99 -0.30 -12.78
CA ALA A 143 -2.39 -0.49 -13.11
C ALA A 143 -2.79 0.22 -14.42
N ILE A 144 -2.19 1.39 -14.71
CA ILE A 144 -2.44 2.18 -15.93
C ILE A 144 -1.68 1.61 -17.13
N GLU A 145 -0.39 1.33 -16.97
CA GLU A 145 0.51 0.91 -18.06
C GLU A 145 0.48 -0.61 -18.33
N GLU A 146 -0.19 -1.37 -17.46
CA GLU A 146 -0.31 -2.84 -17.47
C GLU A 146 1.03 -3.59 -17.51
N SER A 147 2.13 -2.92 -17.16
CA SER A 147 3.50 -3.42 -17.25
C SER A 147 4.19 -3.37 -15.90
N LEU A 148 4.77 -4.51 -15.48
CA LEU A 148 5.59 -4.58 -14.27
C LEU A 148 6.77 -3.60 -14.33
N GLY A 149 7.39 -3.42 -15.49
CA GLY A 149 8.54 -2.54 -15.66
C GLY A 149 8.19 -1.06 -15.44
N ALA A 150 6.96 -0.66 -15.73
CA ALA A 150 6.49 0.71 -15.50
C ALA A 150 6.46 1.06 -14.01
N ALA A 151 6.15 0.09 -13.15
CA ALA A 151 6.18 0.25 -11.70
C ALA A 151 7.57 0.62 -11.16
N PHE A 152 8.63 0.18 -11.83
CA PHE A 152 10.03 0.37 -11.41
C PHE A 152 10.72 1.54 -12.10
N ASP A 153 10.03 2.30 -12.95
CA ASP A 153 10.56 3.58 -13.42
C ASP A 153 10.41 4.63 -12.31
N VAL A 154 11.40 4.58 -11.40
CA VAL A 154 11.50 5.37 -10.18
C VAL A 154 11.41 6.87 -10.48
N ARG A 155 11.91 7.33 -11.63
CA ARG A 155 11.91 8.74 -11.97
C ARG A 155 10.50 9.27 -12.12
N ALA A 156 9.66 8.59 -12.89
CA ALA A 156 8.28 9.05 -13.06
C ALA A 156 7.38 8.71 -11.85
N VAL A 157 7.69 7.64 -11.10
CA VAL A 157 7.04 7.39 -9.79
C VAL A 157 7.31 8.55 -8.81
N ILE A 158 8.56 8.99 -8.68
CA ILE A 158 8.91 10.15 -7.82
C ILE A 158 8.26 11.43 -8.36
N ALA A 159 8.30 11.66 -9.68
CA ALA A 159 7.69 12.86 -10.27
C ALA A 159 6.20 12.97 -9.90
N ALA A 160 5.44 11.89 -10.07
CA ALA A 160 4.03 11.85 -9.66
C ALA A 160 3.88 12.01 -8.13
N ALA A 161 4.71 11.32 -7.35
CA ALA A 161 4.65 11.34 -5.89
C ALA A 161 4.97 12.71 -5.26
N THR A 162 5.73 13.56 -5.97
CA THR A 162 6.07 14.94 -5.53
C THR A 162 4.99 15.98 -5.84
N THR A 163 3.92 15.60 -6.53
CA THR A 163 2.82 16.53 -6.82
C THR A 163 1.90 16.73 -5.61
N GLY A 164 1.31 17.92 -5.52
CA GLY A 164 0.32 18.22 -4.47
C GLY A 164 -0.93 17.34 -4.55
N ALA A 165 -1.36 16.96 -5.76
CA ALA A 165 -2.54 16.13 -5.99
C ALA A 165 -2.35 14.68 -5.48
N TYR A 166 -1.17 14.09 -5.70
CA TYR A 166 -0.88 12.79 -5.12
C TYR A 166 -0.76 12.85 -3.60
N ALA A 167 -0.08 13.88 -3.07
CA ALA A 167 0.07 14.06 -1.63
C ALA A 167 -1.29 14.20 -0.91
N THR A 168 -2.23 14.96 -1.48
CA THR A 168 -3.59 15.10 -0.92
C THR A 168 -4.36 13.77 -1.01
N GLY A 169 -4.28 13.07 -2.14
CA GLY A 169 -4.88 11.74 -2.31
C GLY A 169 -4.35 10.75 -1.29
N TRP A 170 -3.04 10.67 -1.10
CA TRP A 170 -2.38 9.79 -0.13
C TRP A 170 -2.75 10.15 1.31
N LEU A 171 -2.78 11.44 1.67
CA LEU A 171 -3.18 11.88 3.02
C LEU A 171 -4.64 11.53 3.33
N LEU A 172 -5.56 11.74 2.39
CA LEU A 172 -6.95 11.33 2.56
C LEU A 172 -7.06 9.80 2.69
N SER A 173 -6.28 9.06 1.90
CA SER A 173 -6.19 7.60 1.99
C SER A 173 -5.77 7.14 3.38
N ALA A 174 -4.76 7.79 3.96
CA ALA A 174 -4.27 7.52 5.31
C ALA A 174 -5.34 7.84 6.39
N VAL A 175 -6.03 8.97 6.27
CA VAL A 175 -7.13 9.35 7.18
C VAL A 175 -8.25 8.31 7.13
N ILE A 176 -8.70 7.91 5.93
CA ILE A 176 -9.72 6.88 5.76
C ILE A 176 -9.25 5.55 6.35
N ALA A 177 -8.02 5.13 6.05
CA ALA A 177 -7.48 3.87 6.57
C ALA A 177 -7.43 3.84 8.10
N ILE A 178 -7.05 4.96 8.74
CA ILE A 178 -7.02 5.08 10.21
C ILE A 178 -8.44 5.05 10.78
N VAL A 179 -9.35 5.89 10.28
CA VAL A 179 -10.71 6.04 10.82
C VAL A 179 -11.52 4.76 10.62
N VAL A 180 -11.55 4.25 9.38
CA VAL A 180 -12.31 3.04 9.05
C VAL A 180 -11.63 1.79 9.61
N GLY A 181 -10.30 1.75 9.64
CA GLY A 181 -9.54 0.66 10.27
C GLY A 181 -9.80 0.55 11.78
N ALA A 182 -9.85 1.68 12.49
CA ALA A 182 -10.20 1.70 13.91
C ALA A 182 -11.64 1.25 14.17
N ALA A 183 -12.59 1.70 13.34
CA ALA A 183 -13.98 1.27 13.40
C ALA A 183 -14.14 -0.24 13.10
N GLY A 184 -13.50 -0.72 12.03
CA GLY A 184 -13.52 -2.13 11.62
C GLY A 184 -12.90 -3.06 12.66
N SER A 185 -11.77 -2.66 13.26
CA SER A 185 -11.09 -3.44 14.31
C SER A 185 -11.98 -3.63 15.54
N SER A 186 -12.71 -2.58 15.94
CA SER A 186 -13.65 -2.63 17.06
C SER A 186 -14.86 -3.54 16.79
N LEU A 187 -15.23 -3.71 15.51
CA LEU A 187 -16.37 -4.50 15.06
C LEU A 187 -16.00 -5.91 14.57
N THR A 188 -14.72 -6.29 14.64
CA THR A 188 -14.23 -7.58 14.12
C THR A 188 -14.82 -8.76 14.90
N ILE A 189 -15.17 -8.55 16.18
CA ILE A 189 -15.89 -9.53 17.02
C ILE A 189 -17.25 -9.92 16.40
N LEU A 190 -17.85 -9.05 15.60
CA LEU A 190 -19.18 -9.25 14.99
C LEU A 190 -19.12 -9.78 13.55
N LEU A 191 -17.95 -10.17 13.03
CA LEU A 191 -17.67 -10.54 11.63
C LEU A 191 -17.93 -9.43 10.58
N ILE A 192 -18.80 -8.47 10.87
CA ILE A 192 -19.07 -7.28 10.03
C ILE A 192 -17.84 -6.38 9.94
N GLY A 193 -16.97 -6.39 10.95
CA GLY A 193 -15.71 -5.63 10.94
C GLY A 193 -14.83 -5.89 9.72
N PHE A 194 -14.87 -7.10 9.14
CA PHE A 194 -14.10 -7.43 7.93
C PHE A 194 -14.65 -6.75 6.68
N ALA A 195 -15.98 -6.67 6.53
CA ALA A 195 -16.61 -5.94 5.43
C ALA A 195 -16.34 -4.43 5.54
N VAL A 196 -16.37 -3.89 6.78
CA VAL A 196 -16.01 -2.49 7.05
C VAL A 196 -14.53 -2.22 6.74
N ALA A 197 -13.64 -3.13 7.12
CA ALA A 197 -12.23 -3.03 6.80
C ALA A 197 -11.99 -3.04 5.28
N PHE A 198 -12.64 -3.96 4.55
CA PHE A 198 -12.59 -4.01 3.09
C PHE A 198 -13.10 -2.71 2.46
N TYR A 199 -14.26 -2.21 2.89
CA TYR A 199 -14.80 -0.92 2.46
C TYR A 199 -13.77 0.22 2.61
N GLY A 200 -13.13 0.30 3.78
CA GLY A 200 -12.11 1.32 4.06
C GLY A 200 -10.89 1.21 3.15
N GLN A 201 -10.44 -0.01 2.86
CA GLN A 201 -9.32 -0.25 1.95
C GLN A 201 -9.65 0.16 0.52
N VAL A 202 -10.86 -0.14 0.02
CA VAL A 202 -11.30 0.28 -1.32
C VAL A 202 -11.41 1.80 -1.41
N ALA A 203 -12.04 2.45 -0.42
CA ALA A 203 -12.15 3.90 -0.36
C ALA A 203 -10.77 4.60 -0.29
N SER A 204 -9.86 4.04 0.53
CA SER A 204 -8.48 4.51 0.62
C SER A 204 -7.74 4.35 -0.72
N THR A 205 -7.91 3.19 -1.37
CA THR A 205 -7.31 2.91 -2.69
C THR A 205 -7.77 3.90 -3.76
N TYR A 206 -9.07 4.20 -3.77
CA TYR A 206 -9.65 5.18 -4.68
C TYR A 206 -9.01 6.58 -4.51
N CYS A 207 -8.78 7.02 -3.26
CA CYS A 207 -8.22 8.34 -2.99
C CYS A 207 -6.82 8.54 -3.59
N PHE A 208 -5.88 7.62 -3.35
CA PHE A 208 -4.53 7.75 -3.93
C PHE A 208 -4.50 7.46 -5.43
N ALA A 209 -5.37 6.58 -5.94
CA ALA A 209 -5.50 6.31 -7.37
C ALA A 209 -5.93 7.58 -8.13
N ARG A 210 -6.97 8.28 -7.63
CA ARG A 210 -7.41 9.56 -8.20
C ARG A 210 -6.35 10.65 -8.06
N GLY A 211 -5.70 10.75 -6.89
CA GLY A 211 -4.60 11.70 -6.69
C GLY A 211 -3.44 11.47 -7.65
N TYR A 212 -3.13 10.21 -7.96
CA TYR A 212 -2.13 9.84 -8.97
C TYR A 212 -2.58 10.22 -10.38
N ALA A 213 -3.81 9.89 -10.79
CA ALA A 213 -4.32 10.25 -12.12
C ALA A 213 -4.33 11.78 -12.34
N GLU A 214 -4.69 12.55 -11.30
CA GLU A 214 -4.65 14.02 -11.35
C GLU A 214 -3.21 14.54 -11.45
N ALA A 215 -2.25 13.87 -10.81
CA ALA A 215 -0.84 14.21 -10.86
C ALA A 215 -0.20 13.99 -12.24
N THR A 216 -0.61 12.94 -12.95
CA THR A 216 -0.04 12.56 -14.26
C THR A 216 -0.81 13.14 -15.44
N GLY A 217 -1.99 13.72 -15.21
CA GLY A 217 -2.87 14.22 -16.27
C GLY A 217 -3.71 13.12 -16.92
N ASP A 218 -3.70 11.91 -16.36
CA ASP A 218 -4.49 10.76 -16.81
C ASP A 218 -5.93 10.77 -16.23
N ALA A 219 -6.26 11.77 -15.41
CA ALA A 219 -7.57 11.88 -14.78
C ALA A 219 -8.68 12.15 -15.81
N VAL A 220 -9.47 11.12 -16.11
CA VAL A 220 -10.78 11.29 -16.74
C VAL A 220 -11.74 11.95 -15.72
N PRO A 221 -12.50 13.00 -16.08
CA PRO A 221 -13.54 13.57 -15.21
C PRO A 221 -14.51 12.49 -14.76
N SER A 222 -14.88 12.46 -13.48
CA SER A 222 -15.87 11.48 -13.00
C SER A 222 -17.19 11.70 -13.74
N ALA A 223 -17.72 10.62 -14.33
CA ALA A 223 -19.04 10.64 -14.96
C ALA A 223 -20.07 10.89 -13.85
N ARG A 224 -20.65 12.10 -13.82
CA ARG A 224 -21.82 12.44 -12.99
C ARG A 224 -23.09 12.30 -13.81
#